data_AF-A0A7V9IB79-F1
#
_entry.id   AF-A0A7V9IB79-F1
#
_cell.length_a   1.000
_cell.length_b   1.000
_cell.length_c   1.000
_cell.angle_alpha   90.00
_cell.angle_beta   90.00
_cell.angle_gamma   90.00
#
_symmetry.space_group_name_H-M   'P 1'
#
loop_
_entity.id
_entity.type
_entity.pdbx_description
1 polymer ?
#
loop_
_entity_poly.entity_id
_entity_poly.type
_entity_poly.pdbx_seq_one_letter_code
_entity_poly.pdbx_strand_id
1 'polypeptide(L)'
;MSIERVHYCGLYIPGHDVHWIQAKLGSKDKTNLPAPGHLVEVRPDGLVIVEIEDDVRRLWNHDPERLKRLVTRNSGEISHQPRWGLMSTPSDGGAYQFCVADADRPDLRPCPAHPPTGDPADLLREAGGFSIPGPDV
;
A
#
# COMPACT_ATOMS: atom_id res chain seq x y z
N MET A 1 2.00 -5.37 -20.42
CA MET A 1 0.67 -5.79 -19.95
C MET A 1 0.36 -5.05 -18.66
N SER A 2 -0.74 -4.31 -18.61
CA SER A 2 -1.23 -3.67 -17.38
C SER A 2 -1.73 -4.76 -16.42
N ILE A 3 -1.31 -4.71 -15.16
CA ILE A 3 -1.86 -5.57 -14.11
C ILE A 3 -3.07 -4.83 -13.54
N GLU A 4 -4.26 -5.26 -13.95
CA GLU A 4 -5.53 -4.68 -13.48
C GLU A 4 -5.75 -4.97 -11.99
N ARG A 5 -6.37 -3.99 -11.31
CA ARG A 5 -6.86 -4.16 -9.94
C ARG A 5 -8.09 -5.05 -9.96
N VAL A 6 -8.15 -6.00 -9.05
CA VAL A 6 -9.33 -6.89 -8.93
C VAL A 6 -10.50 -6.17 -8.26
N HIS A 7 -10.23 -5.12 -7.46
CA HIS A 7 -11.25 -4.38 -6.70
C HIS A 7 -10.96 -2.87 -6.65
N TYR A 8 -12.02 -2.07 -6.65
CA TYR A 8 -11.95 -0.63 -6.36
C TYR A 8 -12.03 -0.40 -4.86
N CYS A 9 -10.90 -0.13 -4.20
CA CYS A 9 -10.82 0.03 -2.75
C CYS A 9 -11.39 1.38 -2.27
N GLY A 10 -10.83 2.50 -2.75
CA GLY A 10 -11.24 3.84 -2.35
C GLY A 10 -10.97 4.20 -0.88
N LEU A 11 -10.33 3.32 -0.10
CA LEU A 11 -9.90 3.58 1.26
C LEU A 11 -8.42 3.98 1.29
N TYR A 12 -8.11 4.99 2.09
CA TYR A 12 -6.77 5.53 2.36
C TYR A 12 -6.33 5.31 3.82
N ILE A 13 -6.88 4.28 4.46
CA ILE A 13 -6.46 3.81 5.79
C ILE A 13 -5.29 2.81 5.66
N PRO A 14 -4.58 2.47 6.75
CA PRO A 14 -3.43 1.57 6.70
C PRO A 14 -3.71 0.26 5.99
N GLY A 15 -2.79 -0.16 5.11
CA GLY A 15 -2.92 -1.39 4.32
C GLY A 15 -3.75 -1.26 3.04
N HIS A 16 -4.34 -0.08 2.78
CA HIS A 16 -5.19 0.13 1.62
C HIS A 16 -4.53 0.89 0.45
N ASP A 17 -5.25 1.81 -0.22
CA ASP A 17 -4.65 2.58 -1.30
C ASP A 17 -3.64 3.59 -0.75
N VAL A 18 -2.54 3.78 -1.48
CA VAL A 18 -1.54 4.77 -1.14
C VAL A 18 -2.15 6.16 -1.30
N HIS A 19 -2.16 6.95 -0.23
CA HIS A 19 -2.58 8.34 -0.33
C HIS A 19 -1.43 9.21 -0.87
N TRP A 20 -1.72 10.18 -1.74
CA TRP A 20 -0.66 11.03 -2.33
C TRP A 20 0.09 11.87 -1.28
N ILE A 21 -0.58 12.28 -0.19
CA ILE A 21 0.08 12.96 0.94
C ILE A 21 1.05 11.99 1.64
N GLN A 22 0.62 10.75 1.91
CA GLN A 22 1.47 9.71 2.51
C GLN A 22 2.73 9.49 1.66
N ALA A 23 2.58 9.27 0.34
CA ALA A 23 3.70 9.12 -0.58
C ALA A 23 4.62 10.35 -0.62
N LYS A 24 4.03 11.56 -0.64
CA LYS A 24 4.79 12.82 -0.68
C LYS A 24 5.55 13.08 0.62
N LEU A 25 4.98 12.77 1.77
CA LEU A 25 5.66 12.94 3.05
C LEU A 25 6.73 11.87 3.25
N GLY A 26 6.45 10.61 2.88
CA GLY A 26 7.42 9.53 2.91
C GLY A 26 8.66 9.82 2.06
N SER A 27 8.50 10.36 0.85
CA SER A 27 9.64 10.74 -0.01
C SER A 27 10.46 11.92 0.52
N LYS A 28 9.91 12.73 1.42
CA LYS A 28 10.60 13.88 2.04
C LYS A 28 11.27 13.53 3.37
N ASP A 29 10.97 12.37 3.95
CA ASP A 29 11.46 11.96 5.25
C ASP A 29 12.91 11.49 5.17
N LYS A 30 13.83 12.28 5.72
CA LYS A 30 15.27 11.99 5.75
C LYS A 30 15.70 11.11 6.93
N THR A 31 14.78 10.81 7.84
CA THR A 31 15.07 10.11 9.11
C THR A 31 14.46 8.72 9.17
N ASN A 32 13.59 8.37 8.23
CA ASN A 32 13.08 7.03 8.03
C ASN A 32 13.22 6.68 6.56
N LEU A 33 14.45 6.37 6.13
CA LEU A 33 14.71 5.95 4.76
C LEU A 33 14.08 4.57 4.50
N PRO A 34 13.63 4.27 3.27
CA PRO A 34 13.18 2.92 2.92
C PRO A 34 14.31 1.90 3.09
N ALA A 35 14.08 0.87 3.90
CA ALA A 35 15.01 -0.22 4.11
C ALA A 35 14.81 -1.29 3.03
N PRO A 36 15.87 -1.81 2.38
CA PRO A 36 15.76 -2.84 1.36
C PRO A 36 15.31 -4.18 1.99
N GLY A 37 14.66 -5.02 1.18
CA GLY A 37 14.26 -6.35 1.60
C GLY A 37 13.70 -7.20 0.48
N HIS A 38 13.12 -8.34 0.86
CA HIS A 38 12.64 -9.35 -0.07
C HIS A 38 11.26 -9.88 0.33
N LEU A 39 10.46 -10.24 -0.68
CA LEU A 39 9.16 -10.87 -0.49
C LEU A 39 9.29 -12.38 -0.28
N VAL A 40 8.85 -12.85 0.89
CA VAL A 40 8.91 -14.27 1.26
C VAL A 40 7.61 -14.99 0.89
N GLU A 41 6.46 -14.46 1.30
CA GLU A 41 5.17 -15.10 1.08
C GLU A 41 4.06 -14.06 0.92
N VAL A 42 3.06 -14.39 0.10
CA VAL A 42 1.80 -13.64 0.02
C VAL A 42 0.64 -14.62 0.04
N ARG A 43 -0.32 -14.36 0.93
CA ARG A 43 -1.51 -15.19 1.13
C ARG A 43 -2.78 -14.47 0.64
N PRO A 44 -3.81 -15.23 0.23
CA PRO A 44 -5.06 -14.64 -0.28
C PRO A 44 -5.84 -13.78 0.73
N ASP A 45 -5.59 -13.95 2.03
CA ASP A 45 -6.23 -13.18 3.12
C ASP A 45 -5.59 -11.78 3.32
N GLY A 46 -4.60 -11.43 2.50
CA GLY A 46 -3.89 -10.16 2.57
C GLY A 46 -2.61 -10.23 3.40
N LEU A 47 -2.29 -11.36 4.04
CA LEU A 47 -1.01 -11.50 4.75
C LEU A 47 0.16 -11.51 3.77
N VAL A 48 1.14 -10.66 4.07
CA VAL A 48 2.38 -10.49 3.32
C VAL A 48 3.55 -10.70 4.28
N ILE A 49 4.38 -11.69 4.02
CA ILE A 49 5.60 -11.96 4.78
C ILE A 49 6.78 -11.42 3.98
N VAL A 50 7.58 -10.56 4.60
CA VAL A 50 8.79 -9.99 4.01
C VAL A 50 9.97 -10.16 4.94
N GLU A 51 11.17 -10.17 4.36
CA GLU A 51 12.43 -10.10 5.09
C GLU A 51 13.03 -8.71 4.83
N ILE A 52 13.26 -7.93 5.90
CA ILE A 52 13.83 -6.58 5.85
C ILE A 52 15.05 -6.56 6.77
N GLU A 53 16.24 -6.26 6.26
CA GLU A 53 17.46 -6.21 7.08
C GLU A 53 17.63 -7.46 7.99
N ASP A 54 17.40 -8.65 7.42
CA ASP A 54 17.43 -9.96 8.10
C ASP A 54 16.32 -10.21 9.15
N ASP A 55 15.36 -9.29 9.31
CA ASP A 55 14.17 -9.46 10.13
C ASP A 55 12.94 -9.86 9.29
N VAL A 56 12.27 -10.94 9.70
CA VAL A 56 10.97 -11.31 9.12
C VAL A 56 9.86 -10.43 9.69
N ARG A 57 9.10 -9.77 8.81
CA ARG A 57 7.95 -8.93 9.15
C ARG A 57 6.66 -9.50 8.59
N ARG A 58 5.59 -9.38 9.38
CA ARG A 58 4.22 -9.75 9.02
C ARG A 58 3.44 -8.48 8.70
N LEU A 59 3.10 -8.31 7.44
CA LEU A 59 2.40 -7.15 6.93
C LEU A 59 1.05 -7.55 6.33
N TRP A 60 0.18 -6.58 6.10
CA TRP A 60 -1.10 -6.76 5.44
C TRP A 60 -1.31 -5.75 4.32
N ASN A 61 -1.87 -6.21 3.21
CA ASN A 61 -2.30 -5.37 2.09
C ASN A 61 -3.65 -5.86 1.53
N HIS A 62 -4.50 -4.92 1.11
CA HIS A 62 -5.85 -5.23 0.60
C HIS A 62 -5.87 -6.00 -0.73
N ASP A 63 -4.82 -5.88 -1.56
CA ASP A 63 -4.72 -6.46 -2.91
C ASP A 63 -3.42 -7.29 -3.01
N PRO A 64 -3.36 -8.39 -2.23
CA PRO A 64 -2.17 -9.23 -2.12
C PRO A 64 -1.76 -9.80 -3.47
N GLU A 65 -2.72 -10.09 -4.33
CA GLU A 65 -2.47 -10.71 -5.63
C GLU A 65 -1.80 -9.72 -6.60
N ARG A 66 -2.22 -8.45 -6.65
CA ARG A 66 -1.50 -7.42 -7.42
C ARG A 66 -0.10 -7.17 -6.86
N LEU A 67 0.03 -7.11 -5.54
CA LEU A 67 1.32 -6.96 -4.87
C LEU A 67 2.27 -8.09 -5.27
N LYS A 68 1.84 -9.35 -5.11
CA LYS A 68 2.62 -10.54 -5.46
C LYS A 68 3.11 -10.46 -6.91
N ARG A 69 2.21 -10.22 -7.87
CA ARG A 69 2.58 -10.19 -9.29
C ARG A 69 3.61 -9.11 -9.62
N LEU A 70 3.44 -7.90 -9.08
CA LEU A 70 4.35 -6.78 -9.35
C LEU A 70 5.71 -7.00 -8.70
N VAL A 71 5.75 -7.51 -7.47
CA VAL A 71 6.99 -7.77 -6.75
C VAL A 71 7.74 -8.97 -7.36
N THR A 72 7.04 -10.04 -7.75
CA THR A 72 7.66 -11.20 -8.44
C THR A 72 8.24 -10.81 -9.80
N ARG A 73 7.64 -9.85 -10.53
CA ARG A 73 8.23 -9.32 -11.78
C ARG A 73 9.63 -8.74 -11.56
N ASN A 74 9.91 -8.26 -10.35
CA ASN A 74 11.19 -7.66 -9.95
C ASN A 74 11.98 -8.60 -9.01
N SER A 75 11.91 -9.91 -9.24
CA SER A 75 12.67 -10.91 -8.47
C SER A 75 12.41 -10.90 -6.96
N GLY A 76 11.28 -10.36 -6.51
CA GLY A 76 10.94 -10.27 -5.09
C GLY A 76 11.50 -9.03 -4.37
N GLU A 77 12.21 -8.15 -5.08
CA GLU A 77 12.85 -6.98 -4.49
C GLU A 77 11.82 -5.96 -4.01
N ILE A 78 11.96 -5.57 -2.74
CA ILE A 78 11.15 -4.52 -2.12
C ILE A 78 12.01 -3.55 -1.31
N SER A 79 11.41 -2.43 -0.97
CA SER A 79 11.87 -1.54 0.10
C SER A 79 10.69 -1.20 0.99
N HIS A 80 10.94 -1.04 2.28
CA HIS A 80 9.91 -0.82 3.28
C HIS A 80 10.25 0.40 4.15
N GLN A 81 9.25 1.27 4.31
CA GLN A 81 9.34 2.50 5.09
C GLN A 81 8.23 2.49 6.16
N PRO A 82 8.52 1.94 7.36
CA PRO A 82 7.48 1.55 8.32
C PRO A 82 6.69 2.73 8.89
N ARG A 83 7.32 3.90 9.10
CA ARG A 83 6.62 5.08 9.64
C ARG A 83 5.45 5.51 8.75
N TRP A 84 5.62 5.35 7.44
CA TRP A 84 4.65 5.75 6.44
C TRP A 84 3.81 4.57 5.96
N GLY A 85 4.05 3.35 6.45
CA GLY A 85 3.38 2.14 5.97
C GLY A 85 3.56 1.96 4.46
N LEU A 86 4.71 2.34 3.91
CA LEU A 86 4.98 2.26 2.47
C LEU A 86 5.88 1.08 2.17
N MET A 87 5.45 0.24 1.24
CA MET A 87 6.30 -0.76 0.60
C MET A 87 6.40 -0.44 -0.88
N SER A 88 7.59 -0.54 -1.45
CA SER A 88 7.83 -0.24 -2.87
C SER A 88 8.59 -1.36 -3.55
N THR A 89 8.31 -1.61 -4.82
CA THR A 89 9.11 -2.47 -5.71
C THR A 89 9.46 -1.70 -6.99
N PRO A 90 10.62 -1.92 -7.63
CA PRO A 90 11.04 -1.18 -8.81
C PRO A 90 10.00 -1.17 -9.95
N SER A 91 10.04 -0.16 -10.80
CA SER A 91 9.30 -0.13 -12.06
C SER A 91 10.08 0.58 -13.15
N ASP A 92 9.62 0.47 -14.39
CA ASP A 92 10.19 1.24 -15.50
C ASP A 92 10.04 2.75 -15.21
N GLY A 93 11.15 3.42 -14.88
CA GLY A 93 11.18 4.85 -14.55
C GLY A 93 10.73 5.25 -13.14
N GLY A 94 10.61 4.31 -12.20
CA GLY A 94 10.19 4.62 -10.83
C GLY A 94 10.03 3.40 -9.92
N ALA A 95 8.99 3.42 -9.10
CA ALA A 95 8.60 2.29 -8.27
C ALA A 95 7.07 2.19 -8.15
N TYR A 96 6.55 0.97 -8.08
CA TYR A 96 5.19 0.73 -7.61
C TYR A 96 5.17 0.83 -6.09
N GLN A 97 4.25 1.63 -5.54
CA GLN A 97 4.04 1.77 -4.10
C GLN A 97 2.77 1.06 -3.63
N PHE A 98 2.84 0.51 -2.43
CA PHE A 98 1.75 -0.13 -1.71
C PHE A 98 1.68 0.44 -0.30
N CYS A 99 0.46 0.67 0.20
CA CYS A 99 0.26 0.89 1.62
C CYS A 99 0.19 -0.49 2.28
N VAL A 100 1.06 -0.72 3.25
CA VAL A 100 1.09 -1.94 4.06
C VAL A 100 0.85 -1.57 5.52
N ALA A 101 0.17 -2.45 6.22
CA ALA A 101 -0.07 -2.33 7.65
C ALA A 101 0.62 -3.48 8.39
N ASP A 102 0.88 -3.31 9.69
CA ASP A 102 1.19 -4.45 10.55
C ASP A 102 0.00 -5.43 10.55
N ALA A 103 0.28 -6.72 10.33
CA ALA A 103 -0.75 -7.75 10.17
C ALA A 103 -1.53 -8.05 11.45
N ASP A 104 -1.01 -7.68 12.61
CA ASP A 104 -1.62 -7.96 13.91
C ASP A 104 -2.47 -6.78 14.42
N ARG A 105 -2.69 -5.77 13.56
CA ARG A 105 -3.58 -4.64 13.87
C ARG A 105 -5.04 -5.08 14.03
N PRO A 106 -5.75 -4.58 15.05
CA PRO A 106 -7.15 -4.96 15.30
C PRO A 106 -8.15 -4.30 14.34
N ASP A 107 -7.75 -3.27 13.61
CA ASP A 107 -8.60 -2.44 12.75
C ASP A 107 -8.47 -2.76 11.25
N LEU A 108 -7.77 -3.85 10.90
CA LEU A 108 -7.69 -4.32 9.52
C LEU A 108 -9.07 -4.75 9.02
N ARG A 109 -9.41 -4.37 7.79
CA ARG A 109 -10.70 -4.72 7.19
C ARG A 109 -10.60 -4.88 5.67
N PRO A 110 -11.44 -5.71 5.05
CA PRO A 110 -11.51 -5.82 3.60
C PRO A 110 -11.93 -4.51 2.92
N CYS A 111 -11.68 -4.41 1.62
CA CYS A 111 -12.24 -3.35 0.79
C CYS A 111 -13.78 -3.40 0.81
N PRO A 112 -14.46 -2.24 0.77
CA PRO A 112 -15.89 -2.20 0.53
C PRO A 112 -16.21 -2.72 -0.88
N ALA A 113 -17.45 -3.15 -1.10
CA ALA A 113 -17.91 -3.61 -2.42
C ALA A 113 -17.82 -2.51 -3.50
N HIS A 114 -17.96 -1.25 -3.07
CA HIS A 114 -17.84 -0.05 -3.90
C HIS A 114 -17.04 1.01 -3.16
N PRO A 115 -16.27 1.86 -3.86
CA PRO A 115 -15.59 3.00 -3.26
C PRO A 115 -16.55 3.84 -2.42
N PRO A 116 -16.12 4.33 -1.25
CA PRO A 116 -16.91 5.26 -0.46
C PRO A 116 -17.22 6.52 -1.26
N THR A 117 -18.47 6.97 -1.18
CA THR A 117 -18.93 8.26 -1.74
C THR A 117 -19.71 9.00 -0.66
N GLY A 118 -19.77 10.32 -0.74
CA GLY A 118 -20.52 11.13 0.22
C GLY A 118 -19.82 12.44 0.58
N ASP A 119 -20.18 12.96 1.75
CA ASP A 119 -19.64 14.20 2.28
C ASP A 119 -18.12 14.08 2.56
N PRO A 120 -17.31 15.10 2.23
CA PRO A 120 -15.87 15.11 2.51
C PRO A 120 -15.48 14.80 3.96
N ALA A 121 -16.24 15.26 4.96
CA ALA A 121 -15.94 15.01 6.36
C ALA A 121 -16.18 13.54 6.72
N ASP A 122 -17.19 12.90 6.12
CA ASP A 122 -17.46 11.48 6.29
C ASP A 122 -16.38 10.63 5.63
N LEU A 123 -16.00 10.96 4.40
CA LEU A 123 -14.91 10.29 3.69
C LEU A 123 -13.58 10.41 4.45
N LEU A 124 -13.27 11.57 5.01
CA LEU A 124 -12.07 11.74 5.83
C LEU A 124 -12.08 10.81 7.04
N ARG A 125 -13.22 10.73 7.75
CA ARG A 125 -13.37 9.95 8.98
C ARG A 125 -13.38 8.45 8.72
N GLU A 126 -14.09 8.02 7.68
CA GLU A 126 -14.41 6.61 7.45
C GLU A 126 -13.51 5.96 6.41
N ALA A 127 -13.10 6.71 5.38
CA ALA A 127 -12.23 6.22 4.33
C ALA A 127 -10.76 6.60 4.54
N GLY A 128 -10.43 7.40 5.56
CA GLY A 128 -9.06 7.87 5.84
C GLY A 128 -8.58 8.96 4.89
N GLY A 129 -9.46 9.47 4.02
CA GLY A 129 -9.15 10.48 3.03
C GLY A 129 -9.97 10.31 1.76
N PHE A 130 -9.77 11.24 0.82
CA PHE A 130 -10.36 11.19 -0.51
C PHE A 130 -9.48 12.00 -1.46
N SER A 131 -9.62 11.73 -2.76
CA SER A 131 -9.08 12.57 -3.81
C SER A 131 -10.20 12.84 -4.81
N ILE A 132 -10.48 14.12 -5.05
CA ILE A 132 -11.42 14.55 -6.09
C ILE A 132 -10.61 15.08 -7.27
N PRO A 133 -11.00 14.81 -8.51
CA PRO A 133 -10.46 15.52 -9.66
C PRO A 133 -10.56 17.02 -9.43
N GLY A 134 -9.50 17.76 -9.77
CA GLY A 134 -9.59 19.21 -9.86
C GLY A 134 -10.56 19.61 -10.97
N PRO A 135 -11.07 20.85 -10.97
CA PRO A 135 -11.76 21.36 -12.13
C PRO A 135 -10.84 21.25 -13.36
N ASP A 136 -11.41 20.91 -14.52
CA ASP A 136 -10.68 20.99 -15.78
C ASP A 136 -10.20 22.45 -15.95
N VAL A 137 -8.88 22.63 -16.04
CA VAL A 137 -8.22 23.93 -16.29
C VAL A 137 -7.86 24.10 -17.75
#